data_AF-A0A1V6Q009-F1
#
_entry.id   AF-A0A1V6Q009-F1
#
_cell.length_a   1.000
_cell.length_b   1.000
_cell.length_c   1.000
_cell.angle_alpha   90.00
_cell.angle_beta   90.00
_cell.angle_gamma   90.00
#
_symmetry.space_group_name_H-M   'P 1'
#
loop_
_entity.id
_entity.type
_entity.pdbx_description
1 polymer ?
#
loop_
_entity_poly.entity_id
_entity_poly.type
_entity_poly.pdbx_seq_one_letter_code
_entity_poly.pdbx_strand_id
1 'polypeptide(L)'
;MGSQVYQKLKKVIVEQFGLPAVGIGDEGGFAPPISQPHEALDLLIQAVSLAGYDGKMQFAIDPTSSEFYRDRGYDVGFKDDKPNMQSPREMIHLYCLLLQNYPIFLFEDPLAESDWGSWTEFNTERPIELVGDDLLVKNTQCVQEAYDRIACNSMVLKIYQIATIYEAIEAWVSPFVINRAGNLGANYSLGKLGLQF
;
A
#
# COMPACT_ATOMS: atom_id res chain seq x y z
N MET A 1 0.18 18.49 -11.10
CA MET A 1 1.35 17.96 -10.39
C MET A 1 1.64 16.52 -10.81
N GLY A 2 0.75 15.56 -10.53
CA GLY A 2 0.97 14.14 -10.84
C GLY A 2 1.35 13.83 -12.30
N SER A 3 0.62 14.38 -13.28
CA SER A 3 0.95 14.18 -14.70
C SER A 3 2.35 14.70 -15.09
N GLN A 4 2.83 15.78 -14.46
CA GLN A 4 4.15 16.31 -14.73
C GLN A 4 5.25 15.42 -14.12
N VAL A 5 5.05 14.95 -12.89
CA VAL A 5 5.95 13.97 -12.25
C VAL A 5 6.01 12.68 -13.05
N TYR A 6 4.87 12.16 -13.52
CA TYR A 6 4.82 10.98 -14.36
C TYR A 6 5.65 11.14 -15.65
N GLN A 7 5.56 12.30 -16.32
CA GLN A 7 6.39 12.59 -17.50
C GLN A 7 7.88 12.75 -17.16
N LYS A 8 8.24 13.24 -15.96
CA LYS A 8 9.63 13.29 -15.49
C LYS A 8 10.15 11.89 -15.13
N LEU A 9 9.34 11.08 -14.46
CA LEU A 9 9.67 9.70 -14.11
C LEU A 9 10.02 8.88 -15.35
N LYS A 10 9.25 9.04 -16.44
CA LYS A 10 9.59 8.44 -17.73
C LYS A 10 11.02 8.76 -18.17
N LYS A 11 11.43 10.03 -18.05
CA LYS A 11 12.79 10.46 -18.44
C LYS A 11 13.86 9.87 -17.53
N VAL A 12 13.64 9.90 -16.22
CA VAL A 12 14.54 9.31 -15.22
C VAL A 12 14.75 7.82 -15.52
N ILE A 13 13.67 7.07 -15.76
CA ILE A 13 13.75 5.64 -16.08
C ILE A 13 14.50 5.40 -17.39
N VAL A 14 14.22 6.18 -18.44
CA VAL A 14 14.93 6.04 -19.73
C VAL A 14 16.41 6.35 -19.58
N GLU A 15 16.78 7.36 -18.79
CA GLU A 15 18.17 7.73 -18.53
C GLU A 15 18.93 6.62 -17.79
N GLN A 16 18.27 5.93 -16.85
CA GLN A 16 18.90 4.90 -16.02
C GLN A 16 18.89 3.50 -16.65
N PHE A 17 17.79 3.12 -17.31
CA PHE A 17 17.55 1.75 -17.77
C PHE A 17 17.30 1.64 -19.30
N GLY A 18 17.24 2.76 -20.00
CA GLY A 18 16.99 2.82 -21.44
C GLY A 18 15.51 2.81 -21.84
N LEU A 19 15.25 3.05 -23.13
CA LEU A 19 13.90 3.18 -23.68
C LEU A 19 12.98 1.96 -23.46
N PRO A 20 13.45 0.70 -23.46
CA PRO A 20 12.58 -0.45 -23.19
C PRO A 20 11.99 -0.48 -21.78
N ALA A 21 12.63 0.18 -20.79
CA ALA A 21 12.21 0.15 -19.39
C ALA A 21 10.99 1.02 -19.06
N VAL A 22 10.45 1.76 -20.04
CA VAL A 22 9.20 2.53 -19.90
C VAL A 22 8.00 1.84 -20.56
N GLY A 23 8.02 0.50 -20.57
CA GLY A 23 6.84 -0.31 -20.77
C GLY A 23 5.77 0.01 -19.73
N ILE A 24 4.51 -0.05 -20.14
CA ILE A 24 3.36 0.30 -19.31
C ILE A 24 2.70 -1.00 -18.81
N GLY A 25 2.51 -1.11 -17.50
CA GLY A 25 1.76 -2.19 -16.86
C GLY A 25 0.24 -1.99 -16.95
N ASP A 26 -0.51 -2.91 -16.37
CA ASP A 26 -1.98 -2.96 -16.51
C ASP A 26 -2.69 -1.70 -16.00
N GLU A 27 -2.13 -1.03 -14.99
CA GLU A 27 -2.69 0.19 -14.38
C GLU A 27 -2.09 1.49 -14.94
N GLY A 28 -1.32 1.42 -16.04
CA GLY A 28 -0.76 2.62 -16.66
C GLY A 28 0.56 3.10 -16.05
N GLY A 29 1.10 2.42 -15.03
CA GLY A 29 2.42 2.69 -14.44
C GLY A 29 3.58 2.14 -15.28
N PHE A 30 4.80 2.65 -15.05
CA PHE A 30 6.01 2.09 -15.67
C PHE A 30 6.50 0.85 -14.92
N ALA A 31 7.10 -0.11 -15.64
CA ALA A 31 7.67 -1.33 -15.08
C ALA A 31 9.20 -1.44 -15.34
N PRO A 32 10.04 -0.59 -14.70
CA PRO A 32 11.49 -0.70 -14.82
C PRO A 32 12.02 -1.98 -14.12
N PRO A 33 13.19 -2.50 -14.53
CA PRO A 33 13.79 -3.70 -13.94
C PRO A 33 14.50 -3.35 -12.61
N ILE A 34 13.71 -3.13 -11.57
CA ILE A 34 14.19 -2.87 -10.20
C ILE A 34 14.11 -4.13 -9.35
N SER A 35 15.00 -4.24 -8.35
CA SER A 35 15.04 -5.41 -7.46
C SER A 35 14.58 -5.12 -6.05
N GLN A 36 14.71 -3.87 -5.58
CA GLN A 36 14.39 -3.49 -4.21
C GLN A 36 13.39 -2.32 -4.17
N PRO A 37 12.49 -2.26 -3.17
CA PRO A 37 11.48 -1.19 -3.08
C PRO A 37 12.05 0.23 -3.04
N HIS A 38 13.23 0.41 -2.42
CA HIS A 38 13.87 1.71 -2.31
C HIS A 38 14.28 2.27 -3.69
N GLU A 39 14.63 1.41 -4.65
CA GLU A 39 14.97 1.85 -6.02
C GLU A 39 13.78 2.52 -6.71
N ALA A 40 12.56 1.97 -6.56
CA ALA A 40 11.34 2.62 -7.07
C ALA A 40 11.14 4.00 -6.43
N LEU A 41 11.30 4.08 -5.11
CA LEU A 41 11.09 5.30 -4.35
C LEU A 41 12.13 6.37 -4.69
N ASP A 42 13.38 5.99 -4.92
CA ASP A 42 14.45 6.89 -5.36
C ASP A 42 14.14 7.50 -6.73
N LEU A 43 13.68 6.70 -7.69
CA LEU A 43 13.23 7.18 -9.00
C LEU A 43 12.08 8.19 -8.88
N LEU A 44 11.12 7.91 -7.99
CA LEU A 44 9.99 8.80 -7.73
C LEU A 44 10.43 10.11 -7.08
N ILE A 45 11.31 10.07 -6.08
CA ILE A 45 11.89 11.26 -5.45
C ILE A 45 12.62 12.11 -6.48
N GLN A 46 13.45 11.51 -7.33
CA GLN A 46 14.14 12.22 -8.39
C GLN A 46 13.15 12.86 -9.38
N ALA A 47 12.09 12.14 -9.77
CA ALA A 47 11.06 12.68 -10.65
C ALA A 47 10.28 13.85 -10.04
N VAL A 48 9.96 13.77 -8.74
CA VAL A 48 9.32 14.85 -7.97
C VAL A 48 10.22 16.08 -7.93
N SER A 49 11.51 15.89 -7.67
CA SER A 49 12.49 16.98 -7.63
C SER A 49 12.65 17.65 -9.01
N LEU A 50 12.80 16.85 -10.07
CA LEU A 50 12.89 17.36 -11.45
C LEU A 50 11.62 18.07 -11.93
N ALA A 51 10.48 17.84 -11.28
CA ALA A 51 9.22 18.54 -11.52
C ALA A 51 9.06 19.80 -10.65
N GLY A 52 9.96 20.05 -9.68
CA GLY A 52 9.90 21.20 -8.78
C GLY A 52 8.82 21.09 -7.69
N TYR A 53 8.53 19.86 -7.26
CA TYR A 53 7.48 19.55 -6.29
C TYR A 53 8.00 18.93 -4.98
N ASP A 54 9.26 19.13 -4.64
CA ASP A 54 9.85 18.68 -3.37
C ASP A 54 8.98 19.11 -2.17
N GLY A 55 8.72 18.16 -1.27
CA GLY A 55 7.88 18.38 -0.08
C GLY A 55 6.39 18.61 -0.36
N LYS A 56 5.93 18.53 -1.62
CA LYS A 56 4.52 18.72 -2.00
C LYS A 56 3.82 17.43 -2.42
N MET A 57 4.54 16.30 -2.40
CA MET A 57 4.01 14.98 -2.75
C MET A 57 4.44 13.95 -1.72
N GLN A 58 3.55 12.99 -1.49
CA GLN A 58 3.77 11.84 -0.62
C GLN A 58 3.43 10.58 -1.42
N PHE A 59 3.94 9.43 -0.99
CA PHE A 59 3.75 8.15 -1.66
C PHE A 59 2.81 7.24 -0.88
N ALA A 60 2.04 6.46 -1.63
CA ALA A 60 1.31 5.30 -1.13
C ALA A 60 1.92 4.05 -1.76
N ILE A 61 1.94 2.95 -1.02
CA ILE A 61 2.50 1.68 -1.48
C ILE A 61 1.45 0.59 -1.26
N ASP A 62 1.23 -0.21 -2.29
CA ASP A 62 0.47 -1.45 -2.23
C ASP A 62 1.43 -2.60 -2.57
N PRO A 63 2.00 -3.31 -1.57
CA PRO A 63 2.80 -4.48 -1.83
C PRO A 63 1.97 -5.69 -2.28
N THR A 64 0.66 -5.73 -1.99
CA THR A 64 -0.21 -6.89 -2.24
C THR A 64 0.39 -8.18 -1.65
N SER A 65 0.75 -8.14 -0.36
CA SER A 65 1.67 -9.13 0.23
C SER A 65 1.16 -10.57 0.27
N SER A 66 -0.14 -10.76 0.13
CA SER A 66 -0.78 -12.07 -0.04
C SER A 66 -0.21 -12.84 -1.23
N GLU A 67 0.19 -12.15 -2.32
CA GLU A 67 0.70 -12.77 -3.54
C GLU A 67 2.02 -13.52 -3.33
N PHE A 68 2.85 -13.01 -2.41
CA PHE A 68 4.16 -13.59 -2.09
C PHE A 68 4.26 -14.16 -0.68
N TYR A 69 3.14 -14.33 0.02
CA TYR A 69 3.11 -15.00 1.32
C TYR A 69 3.13 -16.53 1.15
N ARG A 70 4.13 -17.21 1.73
CA ARG A 70 4.36 -18.67 1.64
C ARG A 70 4.94 -19.17 2.94
N ASP A 71 4.50 -20.35 3.40
CA ASP A 71 5.08 -21.03 4.59
C ASP A 71 5.21 -20.15 5.85
N ARG A 72 4.25 -19.25 6.08
CA ARG A 72 4.25 -18.26 7.18
C ARG A 72 5.37 -17.21 7.13
N GLY A 73 5.96 -17.01 5.95
CA GLY A 73 6.85 -15.91 5.64
C GLY A 73 6.50 -15.28 4.30
N TYR A 74 7.31 -14.33 3.88
CA TYR A 74 7.10 -13.52 2.69
C TYR A 74 8.28 -13.72 1.75
N ASP A 75 8.05 -14.28 0.57
CA ASP A 75 9.07 -14.44 -0.45
C ASP A 75 9.20 -13.17 -1.30
N VAL A 76 9.99 -12.20 -0.84
CA VAL A 76 10.19 -10.95 -1.59
C VAL A 76 10.95 -11.15 -2.90
N GLY A 77 11.48 -12.36 -3.14
CA GLY A 77 12.12 -12.80 -4.38
C GLY A 77 11.24 -13.72 -5.23
N PHE A 78 9.92 -13.75 -5.04
CA PHE A 78 9.02 -14.70 -5.71
C PHE A 78 9.02 -14.64 -7.26
N LYS A 79 9.58 -13.57 -7.83
CA LYS A 79 9.78 -13.40 -9.29
C LYS A 79 11.22 -13.65 -9.74
N ASP A 80 12.14 -13.90 -8.80
CA ASP A 80 13.55 -14.16 -9.05
C ASP A 80 13.82 -15.68 -9.17
N ASP A 81 15.02 -16.03 -9.63
CA ASP A 81 15.45 -17.43 -9.73
C ASP A 81 15.58 -18.13 -8.36
N LYS A 82 15.72 -17.35 -7.28
CA LYS A 82 15.91 -17.86 -5.91
C LYS A 82 14.97 -17.15 -4.95
N PRO A 83 14.25 -17.89 -4.09
CA PRO A 83 13.40 -17.29 -3.10
C PRO A 83 14.22 -16.47 -2.09
N ASN A 84 13.64 -15.37 -1.64
CA ASN A 84 14.16 -14.53 -0.58
C ASN A 84 13.11 -14.45 0.53
N MET A 85 13.13 -15.44 1.42
CA MET A 85 12.17 -15.54 2.50
C MET A 85 12.47 -14.53 3.60
N GLN A 86 11.47 -13.73 3.94
CA GLN A 86 11.44 -12.81 5.07
C GLN A 86 10.38 -13.28 6.07
N SER A 87 10.70 -13.23 7.36
CA SER A 87 9.70 -13.38 8.42
C SER A 87 8.77 -12.16 8.46
N PRO A 88 7.58 -12.29 9.06
CA PRO A 88 6.69 -11.14 9.22
C PRO A 88 7.33 -9.95 9.94
N ARG A 89 8.19 -10.22 10.93
CA ARG A 89 8.93 -9.18 11.65
C ARG A 89 9.97 -8.48 10.77
N GLU A 90 10.64 -9.21 9.88
CA GLU A 90 11.56 -8.62 8.91
C GLU A 90 10.81 -7.75 7.89
N MET A 91 9.61 -8.15 7.46
CA MET A 91 8.75 -7.33 6.60
C MET A 91 8.33 -6.02 7.29
N ILE A 92 7.84 -6.09 8.53
CA ILE A 92 7.49 -4.89 9.32
C ILE A 92 8.72 -3.99 9.46
N HIS A 93 9.89 -4.57 9.77
CA HIS A 93 11.13 -3.80 9.87
C HIS A 93 11.50 -3.10 8.55
N LEU A 94 11.38 -3.80 7.41
CA LEU A 94 11.59 -3.22 6.09
C LEU A 94 10.67 -2.01 5.86
N TYR A 95 9.37 -2.13 6.12
CA TYR A 95 8.44 -1.00 5.95
C TYR A 95 8.73 0.15 6.91
N CYS A 96 9.11 -0.14 8.16
CA CYS A 96 9.57 0.86 9.12
C CYS A 96 10.80 1.63 8.60
N LEU A 97 11.74 0.96 7.93
CA LEU A 97 12.90 1.62 7.31
C LEU A 97 12.48 2.47 6.11
N LEU A 98 11.56 2.00 5.27
CA LEU A 98 11.04 2.80 4.16
C LEU A 98 10.34 4.07 4.68
N LEU A 99 9.55 3.96 5.74
CA LEU A 99 8.87 5.10 6.37
C LEU A 99 9.82 6.15 6.95
N GLN A 100 10.99 5.73 7.43
CA GLN A 100 12.01 6.65 7.94
C GLN A 100 12.71 7.42 6.82
N ASN A 101 12.83 6.82 5.64
CA ASN A 101 13.64 7.35 4.54
C ASN A 101 12.82 8.06 3.45
N TYR A 102 11.52 7.77 3.35
CA TYR A 102 10.66 8.25 2.27
C TYR A 102 9.37 8.88 2.80
N PRO A 103 8.78 9.87 2.08
CA PRO A 103 7.54 10.51 2.47
C PRO A 103 6.33 9.63 2.14
N ILE A 104 6.27 8.43 2.72
CA ILE A 104 5.16 7.49 2.57
C ILE A 104 4.08 7.85 3.58
N PHE A 105 2.82 7.96 3.13
CA PHE A 105 1.69 8.30 4.00
C PHE A 105 0.70 7.14 4.20
N LEU A 106 0.80 6.08 3.38
CA LEU A 106 -0.13 4.96 3.39
C LEU A 106 0.53 3.67 2.91
N PHE A 107 0.16 2.55 3.54
CA PHE A 107 0.35 1.20 3.00
C PHE A 107 -1.00 0.50 2.81
N GLU A 108 -1.22 -0.07 1.64
CA GLU A 108 -2.31 -0.99 1.32
C GLU A 108 -1.74 -2.41 1.33
N ASP A 109 -2.42 -3.35 1.99
CA ASP A 109 -2.00 -4.77 2.11
C ASP A 109 -0.49 -5.04 2.32
N PRO A 110 0.15 -4.39 3.32
CA PRO A 110 1.56 -4.61 3.64
C PRO A 110 1.83 -6.03 4.16
N LEU A 111 0.82 -6.77 4.58
CA LEU A 111 0.93 -8.10 5.16
C LEU A 111 -0.20 -8.99 4.63
N ALA A 112 -0.01 -10.30 4.67
CA ALA A 112 -0.95 -11.24 4.06
C ALA A 112 -2.34 -11.17 4.71
N GLU A 113 -3.39 -11.43 3.93
CA GLU A 113 -4.80 -11.43 4.39
C GLU A 113 -5.10 -12.41 5.54
N SER A 114 -4.20 -13.38 5.79
CA SER A 114 -4.33 -14.37 6.87
C SER A 114 -3.43 -14.08 8.08
N ASP A 115 -2.54 -13.08 8.00
CA ASP A 115 -1.52 -12.77 8.99
C ASP A 115 -1.95 -11.66 9.98
N TRP A 116 -3.09 -11.87 10.62
CA TRP A 116 -3.71 -10.91 11.54
C TRP A 116 -2.79 -10.41 12.67
N GLY A 117 -1.90 -11.29 13.15
CA GLY A 117 -0.95 -10.96 14.22
C GLY A 117 0.00 -9.86 13.79
N SER A 118 0.61 -10.02 12.62
CA SER A 118 1.55 -9.05 12.07
C SER A 118 0.86 -7.74 11.67
N TRP A 119 -0.37 -7.78 11.15
CA TRP A 119 -1.16 -6.57 10.91
C TRP A 119 -1.34 -5.74 12.19
N THR A 120 -1.74 -6.40 13.27
CA THR A 120 -1.92 -5.77 14.58
C THR A 120 -0.60 -5.23 15.13
N GLU A 121 0.49 -5.99 15.00
CA GLU A 121 1.84 -5.57 15.39
C GLU A 121 2.26 -4.31 14.63
N PHE A 122 2.13 -4.31 13.30
CA PHE A 122 2.53 -3.18 12.48
C PHE A 122 1.71 -1.92 12.79
N ASN A 123 0.38 -2.04 12.89
CA ASN A 123 -0.50 -0.92 13.22
C ASN A 123 -0.20 -0.34 14.62
N THR A 124 0.26 -1.18 15.55
CA THR A 124 0.64 -0.75 16.91
C THR A 124 2.02 -0.10 16.95
N GLU A 125 3.00 -0.66 16.23
CA GLU A 125 4.38 -0.13 16.21
C GLU A 125 4.47 1.20 15.46
N ARG A 126 3.75 1.32 14.33
CA ARG A 126 3.77 2.51 13.45
C ARG A 126 2.36 2.89 13.03
N PRO A 127 1.73 3.86 13.73
CA PRO A 127 0.43 4.40 13.31
C PRO A 127 0.60 5.28 12.06
N ILE A 128 0.50 4.64 10.90
CA ILE A 128 0.32 5.21 9.56
C ILE A 128 -1.04 4.79 9.02
N GLU A 129 -1.53 5.40 7.94
CA GLU A 129 -2.68 4.85 7.23
C GLU A 129 -2.36 3.43 6.71
N LEU A 130 -3.03 2.43 7.29
CA LEU A 130 -2.95 1.03 6.90
C LEU A 130 -4.31 0.64 6.32
N VAL A 131 -4.32 0.40 5.02
CA VAL A 131 -5.50 0.07 4.24
C VAL A 131 -5.57 -1.44 4.08
N GLY A 132 -6.70 -2.03 4.48
CA GLY A 132 -7.01 -3.40 4.10
C GLY A 132 -7.81 -3.43 2.80
N ASP A 133 -7.31 -4.19 1.82
CA ASP A 133 -8.02 -4.59 0.61
C ASP A 133 -8.35 -6.10 0.71
N ASP A 134 -7.43 -6.99 0.34
CA ASP A 134 -7.60 -8.46 0.46
C ASP A 134 -7.98 -8.88 1.90
N LEU A 135 -7.45 -8.17 2.90
CA LEU A 135 -7.76 -8.40 4.31
C LEU A 135 -9.26 -8.29 4.63
N LEU A 136 -10.00 -7.42 3.93
CA LEU A 136 -11.36 -7.00 4.29
C LEU A 136 -12.45 -7.51 3.33
N VAL A 137 -12.09 -8.00 2.16
CA VAL A 137 -13.02 -8.17 1.02
C VAL A 137 -13.79 -9.49 1.01
N LYS A 138 -13.60 -10.38 2.00
CA LYS A 138 -14.30 -11.69 2.03
C LYS A 138 -15.74 -11.59 2.53
N ASN A 139 -15.99 -10.82 3.58
CA ASN A 139 -17.32 -10.56 4.14
C ASN A 139 -17.25 -9.46 5.22
N THR A 140 -18.41 -9.01 5.70
CA THR A 140 -18.52 -8.03 6.81
C THR A 140 -17.93 -8.52 8.14
N GLN A 141 -17.74 -9.84 8.32
CA GLN A 141 -17.08 -10.39 9.52
C GLN A 141 -15.58 -10.08 9.51
N CYS A 142 -14.91 -10.06 8.35
CA CYS A 142 -13.50 -9.64 8.25
C CYS A 142 -13.31 -8.19 8.68
N VAL A 143 -14.25 -7.29 8.35
CA VAL A 143 -14.24 -5.90 8.82
C VAL A 143 -14.37 -5.83 10.34
N GLN A 144 -15.28 -6.62 10.92
CA GLN A 144 -15.43 -6.69 12.37
C GLN A 144 -14.18 -7.27 13.05
N GLU A 145 -13.57 -8.31 12.47
CA GLU A 145 -12.34 -8.92 12.99
C GLU A 145 -11.17 -7.94 12.92
N ALA A 146 -11.01 -7.20 11.82
CA ALA A 146 -10.00 -6.15 11.70
C ALA A 146 -10.19 -5.04 12.74
N TYR A 147 -11.45 -4.69 13.04
CA TYR A 147 -11.79 -3.75 14.10
C TYR A 147 -11.39 -4.29 15.48
N ASP A 148 -11.84 -5.50 15.83
CA ASP A 148 -11.62 -6.12 17.13
C ASP A 148 -10.13 -6.35 17.42
N ARG A 149 -9.35 -6.67 16.38
CA ARG A 149 -7.91 -6.90 16.47
C ARG A 149 -7.06 -5.65 16.34
N ILE A 150 -7.65 -4.51 15.95
CA ILE A 150 -6.90 -3.29 15.65
C ILE A 150 -5.88 -3.55 14.51
N ALA A 151 -6.28 -4.32 13.49
CA ALA A 151 -5.39 -4.79 12.43
C ALA A 151 -5.02 -3.68 11.43
N CYS A 152 -5.98 -2.85 11.01
CA CYS A 152 -5.79 -1.75 10.06
C CYS A 152 -6.67 -0.55 10.45
N ASN A 153 -6.57 0.57 9.74
CA ASN A 153 -7.31 1.81 10.05
C ASN A 153 -8.02 2.48 8.87
N SER A 154 -7.82 1.95 7.66
CA SER A 154 -8.50 2.34 6.43
C SER A 154 -8.90 1.08 5.63
N MET A 155 -9.73 1.27 4.61
CA MET A 155 -10.33 0.20 3.80
C MET A 155 -10.40 0.64 2.32
N VAL A 156 -10.10 -0.28 1.40
CA VAL A 156 -10.54 -0.15 0.00
C VAL A 156 -11.96 -0.72 -0.12
N LEU A 157 -12.88 0.08 -0.69
CA LEU A 157 -14.25 -0.35 -0.90
C LEU A 157 -14.48 -0.72 -2.36
N LYS A 158 -14.35 -2.01 -2.68
CA LYS A 158 -14.68 -2.57 -3.99
C LYS A 158 -16.13 -3.05 -4.00
N ILE A 159 -17.00 -2.25 -4.62
CA ILE A 159 -18.46 -2.50 -4.63
C ILE A 159 -18.80 -3.87 -5.26
N TYR A 160 -18.01 -4.35 -6.22
CA TYR A 160 -18.23 -5.65 -6.85
C TYR A 160 -17.81 -6.85 -5.98
N GLN A 161 -16.97 -6.63 -4.95
CA GLN A 161 -16.56 -7.69 -4.02
C GLN A 161 -17.53 -7.82 -2.85
N ILE A 162 -18.38 -6.82 -2.63
CA ILE A 162 -19.46 -6.86 -1.64
C ILE A 162 -20.77 -7.16 -2.37
N ALA A 163 -21.42 -8.27 -2.00
CA ALA A 163 -22.50 -8.87 -2.79
C ALA A 163 -23.66 -7.92 -3.14
N THR A 164 -23.93 -6.90 -2.32
CA THR A 164 -24.95 -5.89 -2.59
C THR A 164 -24.49 -4.46 -2.26
N ILE A 165 -25.08 -3.46 -2.93
CA ILE A 165 -24.90 -2.03 -2.59
C ILE A 165 -25.27 -1.76 -1.12
N TYR A 166 -26.27 -2.48 -0.58
CA TYR A 166 -26.68 -2.33 0.81
C TYR A 166 -25.57 -2.76 1.77
N GLU A 167 -24.96 -3.93 1.55
CA GLU A 167 -23.82 -4.39 2.35
C GLU A 167 -22.60 -3.48 2.21
N ALA A 168 -22.40 -2.87 1.03
CA ALA A 168 -21.32 -1.90 0.83
C ALA A 168 -21.54 -0.63 1.67
N ILE A 169 -22.80 -0.18 1.80
CA ILE A 169 -23.18 0.92 2.69
C ILE A 169 -23.00 0.52 4.15
N GLU A 170 -23.40 -0.68 4.55
CA GLU A 170 -23.21 -1.17 5.93
C GLU A 170 -21.73 -1.24 6.32
N ALA A 171 -20.86 -1.71 5.42
CA ALA A 171 -19.41 -1.67 5.62
C ALA A 171 -18.90 -0.23 5.80
N TRP A 172 -19.39 0.69 4.96
CA TRP A 172 -19.02 2.12 5.02
C TRP A 172 -19.47 2.81 6.31
N VAL A 173 -20.67 2.52 6.82
CA VAL A 173 -21.19 3.13 8.06
C VAL A 173 -20.80 2.35 9.32
N SER A 174 -19.94 1.35 9.19
CA SER A 174 -19.51 0.54 10.33
C SER A 174 -18.70 1.37 11.33
N PRO A 175 -18.71 1.00 12.63
CA PRO A 175 -17.88 1.63 13.65
C PRO A 175 -16.38 1.66 13.29
N PHE A 176 -15.92 0.73 12.47
CA PHE A 176 -14.57 0.70 11.93
C PHE A 176 -14.23 1.97 11.14
N VAL A 177 -15.09 2.36 10.21
CA VAL A 177 -14.92 3.57 9.38
C VAL A 177 -15.26 4.84 10.18
N ILE A 178 -16.31 4.79 11.01
CA ILE A 178 -16.82 5.98 11.71
C ILE A 178 -15.94 6.38 12.92
N ASN A 179 -15.47 5.44 13.75
CA ASN A 179 -14.79 5.78 15.00
C ASN A 179 -13.30 6.15 14.83
N ARG A 180 -12.66 5.77 13.73
CA ARG A 180 -11.26 6.16 13.47
C ARG A 180 -11.08 7.50 12.77
N ALA A 181 -12.15 8.06 12.20
CA ALA A 181 -12.16 9.46 11.76
C ALA A 181 -12.11 10.47 12.93
N GLY A 182 -12.49 10.05 14.15
CA GLY A 182 -12.59 10.93 15.33
C GLY A 182 -11.42 10.89 16.32
N ASN A 183 -10.64 9.79 16.37
CA ASN A 183 -9.67 9.53 17.45
C ASN A 183 -8.20 9.81 17.12
N LEU A 184 -7.88 10.26 15.90
CA LEU A 184 -6.52 10.64 15.51
C LEU A 184 -6.54 12.09 15.03
N GLY A 185 -6.05 13.00 15.88
CA GLY A 185 -6.21 14.45 15.76
C GLY A 185 -6.11 15.01 14.34
N ALA A 186 -7.21 15.60 13.87
CA ALA A 186 -7.35 16.72 12.93
C ALA A 186 -6.50 16.78 11.63
N ASN A 187 -5.80 15.72 11.22
CA ASN A 187 -5.01 15.71 9.97
C ASN A 187 -5.20 14.46 9.10
N TYR A 188 -6.03 13.49 9.52
CA TYR A 188 -6.38 12.35 8.68
C TYR A 188 -7.72 12.62 7.99
N SER A 189 -7.71 12.67 6.67
CA SER A 189 -8.91 12.92 5.88
C SER A 189 -9.92 11.80 6.08
N LEU A 190 -11.13 12.17 6.48
CA LEU A 190 -12.33 11.39 6.16
C LEU A 190 -12.26 10.99 4.68
N GLY A 191 -12.06 9.70 4.42
CA GLY A 191 -12.18 9.08 3.10
C GLY A 191 -11.31 9.69 1.99
N LYS A 192 -10.12 9.13 1.79
CA LYS A 192 -9.60 9.00 0.42
C LYS A 192 -9.97 7.63 -0.10
N LEU A 193 -11.22 7.53 -0.57
CA LEU A 193 -11.71 6.38 -1.30
C LEU A 193 -10.95 6.29 -2.63
N GLY A 194 -10.05 5.33 -2.77
CA GLY A 194 -9.70 4.80 -4.08
C GLY A 194 -10.86 3.94 -4.56
N LEU A 195 -11.77 4.50 -5.35
CA LEU A 195 -12.73 3.68 -6.10
C LEU A 195 -11.94 2.99 -7.21
N GLN A 196 -11.52 1.76 -6.96
CA GLN A 196 -11.11 0.85 -8.04
C GLN A 196 -12.39 0.26 -8.64
N PHE A 197 -12.59 0.53 -9.93
CA PHE A 197 -13.67 -0.05 -10.74
C PHE A 197 -13.21 -1.31 -11.44
#